data_AF-A0A7S3TPK2-F1
#
_entry.id   AF-A0A7S3TPK2-F1
#
_cell.length_a   1.000
_cell.length_b   1.000
_cell.length_c   1.000
_cell.angle_alpha   90.00
_cell.angle_beta   90.00
_cell.angle_gamma   90.00
#
_symmetry.space_group_name_H-M   'P 1'
#
loop_
_entity.id
_entity.type
_entity.pdbx_description
1 polymer ?
#
loop_
_entity_poly.entity_id
_entity_poly.type
_entity_poly.pdbx_seq_one_letter_code
_entity_poly.pdbx_strand_id
1 'polypeptide(L)'
;LASALQSKSSAFSERFEQVFQLQRNQGLTLEHVHFAQAAMSALLGGLGYFYGSSKVKVADKGNADTPVLTPPRPLFTAVPSRSFFPRGFLWDEGFHQLLV
;
A
#
# COMPACT_ATOMS: atom_id res chain seq x y z
N LEU A 1 18.91 -12.74 -16.41
CA LEU A 1 18.03 -11.63 -15.99
C LEU A 1 16.73 -11.57 -16.81
N ALA A 2 16.80 -11.48 -18.14
CA ALA A 2 15.61 -11.39 -19.01
C ALA A 2 14.60 -12.54 -18.82
N SER A 3 15.06 -13.80 -18.81
CA SER A 3 14.18 -14.96 -18.60
C SER A 3 13.51 -14.97 -17.22
N ALA A 4 14.24 -14.53 -16.18
CA ALA A 4 13.73 -14.44 -14.82
C ALA A 4 12.64 -13.35 -14.71
N LEU A 5 12.84 -12.18 -15.33
CA LEU A 5 11.83 -11.12 -15.38
C LEU A 5 10.57 -11.59 -16.11
N GLN A 6 10.73 -12.23 -17.27
CA GLN A 6 9.61 -12.78 -18.02
C GLN A 6 8.83 -13.82 -17.20
N SER A 7 9.54 -14.75 -16.54
CA SER A 7 8.94 -15.76 -15.68
C SER A 7 8.15 -15.15 -14.52
N LYS A 8 8.71 -14.13 -13.84
CA LYS A 8 8.02 -13.45 -12.72
C LYS A 8 6.82 -12.61 -13.19
N SER A 9 6.91 -11.98 -14.36
CA SER A 9 5.80 -11.25 -14.97
C SER A 9 4.63 -12.18 -15.31
N SER A 10 4.91 -13.31 -15.96
CA SER A 10 3.89 -14.33 -16.25
C SER A 10 3.25 -14.89 -14.97
N ALA A 11 4.06 -15.24 -13.97
CA ALA A 11 3.55 -15.73 -12.69
C ALA A 11 2.67 -14.71 -11.94
N PHE A 12 2.98 -13.42 -12.04
CA PHE A 12 2.11 -12.36 -11.51
C PHE A 12 0.75 -12.34 -12.21
N SER A 13 0.74 -12.33 -13.55
CA SER A 13 -0.50 -12.31 -14.33
C SER A 13 -1.37 -13.53 -14.07
N GLU A 14 -0.77 -14.72 -13.96
CA GLU A 14 -1.46 -15.97 -13.62
C GLU A 14 -2.09 -15.89 -12.22
N ARG A 15 -1.33 -15.47 -11.20
CA ARG A 15 -1.85 -15.32 -9.84
C ARG A 15 -2.96 -14.28 -9.78
N PHE A 16 -2.81 -13.15 -10.47
CA PHE A 16 -3.82 -12.10 -10.51
C PHE A 16 -5.14 -12.64 -11.06
N GLU A 17 -5.11 -13.36 -12.18
CA GLU A 17 -6.33 -13.95 -12.75
C GLU A 17 -6.92 -15.05 -11.86
N GLN A 18 -6.10 -15.86 -11.18
CA GLN A 18 -6.58 -16.87 -10.23
C GLN A 18 -7.37 -16.25 -9.07
N VAL A 19 -6.92 -15.10 -8.55
CA VAL A 19 -7.53 -14.42 -7.40
C VAL A 19 -8.76 -13.63 -7.82
N PHE A 20 -8.66 -12.80 -8.86
CA PHE A 20 -9.72 -11.84 -9.20
C PHE A 20 -10.68 -12.33 -10.30
N GLN A 21 -10.28 -13.30 -11.12
CA GLN A 21 -11.12 -13.95 -12.16
C GLN A 21 -11.82 -12.95 -13.10
N LEU A 22 -11.17 -11.83 -13.42
CA LEU A 22 -11.79 -10.71 -14.12
C LEU A 22 -12.10 -11.04 -15.58
N GLN A 23 -11.32 -11.92 -16.21
CA GLN A 23 -11.53 -12.30 -17.61
C GLN A 23 -12.81 -13.13 -17.82
N ARG A 24 -13.35 -13.73 -16.76
CA ARG A 24 -14.60 -14.49 -16.82
C ARG A 24 -15.84 -13.60 -16.81
N ASN A 25 -15.68 -12.31 -16.49
CA ASN A 25 -16.79 -11.38 -16.36
C ASN A 25 -17.20 -10.83 -17.73
N GLN A 26 -18.47 -11.02 -18.11
CA GLN A 26 -19.01 -10.66 -19.43
C GLN A 26 -19.00 -9.14 -19.74
N GLY A 27 -18.59 -8.28 -18.80
CA GLY A 27 -18.49 -6.83 -19.00
C GLY A 27 -17.07 -6.24 -18.98
N LEU A 28 -16.03 -7.04 -18.73
CA LEU A 28 -14.65 -6.53 -18.60
C LEU A 28 -13.82 -6.81 -19.85
N THR A 29 -13.14 -5.76 -20.33
CA THR A 29 -12.19 -5.85 -21.45
C THR A 29 -10.77 -6.09 -20.94
N LEU A 30 -9.87 -6.48 -21.85
CA LEU A 30 -8.43 -6.62 -21.53
C LEU A 30 -7.82 -5.32 -20.98
N GLU A 31 -8.27 -4.16 -21.47
CA GLU A 31 -7.82 -2.86 -20.95
C GLU A 31 -8.19 -2.66 -19.48
N HIS A 32 -9.39 -3.10 -19.07
CA HIS A 32 -9.81 -3.06 -17.66
C HIS A 32 -8.95 -3.98 -16.79
N VAL A 33 -8.58 -5.17 -17.30
CA VAL A 33 -7.69 -6.10 -16.59
C VAL A 33 -6.31 -5.48 -16.41
N HIS A 34 -5.75 -4.86 -17.47
CA HIS A 34 -4.47 -4.17 -17.41
C HIS A 34 -4.50 -3.00 -16.42
N PHE A 35 -5.58 -2.22 -16.42
CA PHE A 35 -5.78 -1.15 -15.45
C PHE A 35 -5.80 -1.69 -14.01
N ALA A 36 -6.55 -2.77 -13.75
CA ALA A 36 -6.65 -3.38 -12.43
C ALA A 36 -5.29 -3.94 -11.96
N GLN A 37 -4.53 -4.58 -12.85
CA GLN A 37 -3.16 -5.01 -12.57
C GLN A 37 -2.24 -3.83 -12.23
N ALA A 38 -2.34 -2.73 -12.96
CA ALA A 38 -1.56 -1.52 -12.70
C ALA A 38 -1.93 -0.88 -11.36
N ALA A 39 -3.22 -0.78 -11.05
CA ALA A 39 -3.72 -0.25 -9.78
C ALA A 39 -3.22 -1.07 -8.59
N MET A 40 -3.34 -2.40 -8.65
CA MET A 40 -2.83 -3.30 -7.60
C MET A 40 -1.30 -3.21 -7.48
N SER A 41 -0.58 -3.16 -8.60
CA SER A 41 0.88 -3.00 -8.61
C SER A 41 1.32 -1.67 -8.00
N ALA A 42 0.58 -0.59 -8.25
CA ALA A 42 0.84 0.72 -7.66
C ALA A 42 0.62 0.71 -6.15
N LEU A 43 -0.46 0.07 -5.67
CA LEU A 43 -0.75 -0.11 -4.24
C LEU A 43 0.36 -0.88 -3.53
N LEU A 44 0.71 -2.07 -4.05
CA LEU A 44 1.79 -2.89 -3.50
C LEU A 44 3.15 -2.19 -3.57
N GLY A 45 3.41 -1.44 -4.65
CA GLY A 45 4.60 -0.61 -4.80
C GLY A 45 4.63 0.60 -3.85
N GLY A 46 3.54 0.88 -3.15
CA GLY A 46 3.44 1.85 -2.07
C GLY A 46 3.72 1.26 -0.68
N LEU A 47 3.88 -0.06 -0.53
CA LEU A 47 4.26 -0.66 0.74
C LEU A 47 5.67 -0.20 1.15
N GLY A 48 5.78 0.31 2.37
CA GLY A 48 7.03 0.83 2.91
C GLY A 48 7.28 0.33 4.33
N TYR A 49 8.56 0.21 4.67
CA TYR A 49 9.02 0.02 6.05
C TYR A 49 9.58 1.33 6.58
N PHE A 50 9.01 1.80 7.68
CA PHE A 50 9.37 3.05 8.35
C PHE A 50 9.83 2.75 9.77
N TYR A 51 10.79 3.51 10.28
CA TYR A 51 11.27 3.39 11.65
C TYR A 51 11.62 4.76 12.21
N GLY A 52 11.12 5.08 13.40
CA GLY A 52 11.43 6.35 14.04
C GLY A 52 10.46 6.72 15.15
N SER A 53 10.64 7.93 15.67
CA SER A 53 9.83 8.50 16.74
C SER A 53 8.77 9.44 16.17
N SER A 54 7.56 9.42 16.72
CA SER A 54 6.48 10.35 16.37
C SER A 54 6.44 11.53 17.34
N LYS A 55 6.02 12.71 16.87
CA LYS A 55 5.72 13.86 17.72
C LYS A 55 4.25 13.80 18.13
N VAL A 56 3.98 13.79 19.43
CA VAL A 56 2.61 13.73 19.98
C VAL A 56 2.38 14.84 20.99
N LYS A 57 1.15 15.37 21.03
CA LYS A 57 0.68 16.28 22.07
C LYS A 57 -0.13 15.47 23.07
N VAL A 58 0.28 15.47 24.34
CA VAL A 58 -0.38 14.71 25.41
C VAL A 58 -1.39 15.63 26.11
N ALA A 59 -2.66 15.23 26.15
CA ALA A 59 -3.75 16.08 26.66
C ALA A 59 -3.68 16.34 28.19
N ASP A 60 -3.04 15.45 28.96
CA ASP A 60 -3.12 15.46 30.44
C ASP A 60 -2.02 16.25 31.17
N LYS A 61 -1.05 16.82 30.46
CA LYS A 61 -0.05 17.70 31.11
C LYS A 61 -0.43 19.15 30.84
N GLY A 62 -1.27 19.68 31.73
CA GLY A 62 -1.87 21.02 31.67
C GLY A 62 -1.07 22.03 30.85
N ASN A 63 -1.66 22.50 29.75
CA ASN A 63 -1.12 23.56 28.87
C ASN A 63 0.35 23.42 28.43
N ALA A 64 0.95 22.23 28.48
CA ALA A 64 2.26 22.03 27.86
C ALA A 64 2.07 21.99 26.34
N ASP A 65 2.24 23.15 25.71
CA ASP A 65 2.12 23.32 24.25
C ASP A 65 3.30 22.67 23.48
N THR A 66 4.21 22.00 24.19
CA THR A 66 5.40 21.37 23.64
C THR A 66 5.13 19.91 23.23
N PRO A 67 5.30 19.55 21.95
CA PRO A 67 5.21 18.17 21.50
C PRO A 67 6.29 17.30 22.14
N VAL A 68 5.93 16.07 22.54
CA VAL A 68 6.86 15.07 23.08
C VAL A 68 7.10 13.99 22.02
N LEU A 69 8.31 13.44 21.98
CA LEU A 69 8.64 12.31 21.13
C LEU A 69 8.21 10.98 21.77
N THR A 70 7.56 10.12 20.99
CA THR A 70 7.33 8.73 21.40
C THR A 70 8.63 7.94 21.36
N PRO A 71 8.73 6.80 22.08
CA PRO A 71 9.75 5.81 21.77
C PRO A 71 9.70 5.42 20.28
N PRO A 72 10.85 5.13 19.65
CA PRO A 72 10.89 4.76 18.24
C PRO A 72 10.18 3.42 18.01
N ARG A 73 9.45 3.31 16.90
CA ARG A 73 8.74 2.08 16.51
C ARG A 73 8.87 1.81 15.02
N PRO A 74 8.85 0.53 14.60
CA PRO A 74 8.71 0.16 13.20
C PRO A 74 7.25 0.28 12.74
N LEU A 75 7.05 0.54 11.45
CA LEU A 75 5.75 0.50 10.79
C LEU A 75 5.93 -0.05 9.37
N PHE A 76 5.20 -1.11 9.04
CA PHE A 76 5.07 -1.64 7.69
C PHE A 76 3.63 -1.41 7.22
N THR A 77 3.44 -0.59 6.18
CA THR A 77 2.13 -0.05 5.78
C THR A 77 2.17 0.37 4.31
N ALA A 78 1.01 0.38 3.64
CA ALA A 78 0.89 1.04 2.35
C ALA A 78 0.77 2.57 2.55
N VAL A 79 1.13 3.32 1.52
CA VAL A 79 1.01 4.79 1.53
C VAL A 79 -0.03 5.25 0.52
N PRO A 80 -0.88 6.25 0.84
CA PRO A 80 -1.90 6.73 -0.09
C PRO A 80 -1.32 7.31 -1.39
N SER A 81 -0.15 7.93 -1.29
CA SER A 81 0.58 8.47 -2.45
C SER A 81 2.07 8.52 -2.17
N ARG A 82 2.87 7.91 -3.05
CA ARG A 82 4.33 7.92 -2.92
C ARG A 82 4.95 9.33 -3.03
N SER A 83 4.34 10.21 -3.80
CA SER A 83 4.87 11.56 -4.05
C SER A 83 4.41 12.59 -3.02
N PHE A 84 3.15 12.49 -2.56
CA PHE A 84 2.55 13.51 -1.69
C PHE A 84 2.42 13.05 -0.23
N PHE A 85 2.27 11.75 0.00
CA PHE A 85 1.98 11.17 1.31
C PHE A 85 2.78 9.89 1.58
N PRO A 86 4.12 9.92 1.59
CA PRO A 86 4.95 8.72 1.78
C PRO A 86 5.02 8.28 3.26
N ARG A 87 3.86 8.07 3.89
CA ARG A 87 3.70 7.65 5.30
C ARG A 87 2.36 6.94 5.49
N GLY A 88 2.26 6.13 6.54
CA GLY A 88 1.00 5.47 6.90
C GLY A 88 -0.08 6.45 7.37
N PHE A 89 -1.31 6.20 6.96
CA PHE A 89 -2.51 6.86 7.46
C PHE A 89 -3.47 5.80 7.98
N LEU A 90 -3.91 5.97 9.23
CA LEU A 90 -4.64 4.92 9.95
C LEU A 90 -5.93 4.50 9.24
N TRP A 91 -6.68 5.46 8.71
CA TRP A 91 -7.96 5.17 8.07
C TRP A 91 -7.78 4.65 6.65
N ASP A 92 -6.85 5.22 5.86
CA ASP A 92 -6.53 4.75 4.51
C ASP A 92 -6.04 3.29 4.51
N GLU A 93 -5.25 2.90 5.51
CA GLU A 93 -4.74 1.53 5.63
C GLU A 93 -5.89 0.51 5.72
N GLY A 94 -7.01 0.87 6.35
CA GLY A 94 -8.20 0.02 6.37
C GLY A 94 -8.75 -0.26 4.96
N PHE A 95 -8.73 0.74 4.07
CA PHE A 95 -9.15 0.56 2.68
C PHE A 95 -8.10 -0.18 1.85
N HIS A 96 -6.81 0.07 2.06
CA HIS A 96 -5.73 -0.66 1.39
C HIS A 96 -5.84 -2.18 1.63
N GLN A 97 -6.08 -2.58 2.88
CA GLN A 97 -6.15 -3.99 3.29
C GLN A 97 -7.42 -4.73 2.81
N LEU A 98 -8.39 -4.04 2.22
CA LEU A 98 -9.49 -4.72 1.51
C LEU A 98 -9.03 -5.34 0.18
N LEU A 99 -7.88 -4.91 -0.35
CA LEU A 99 -7.34 -5.35 -1.63
C LEU A 99 -6.08 -6.24 -1.51
N VAL A 100 -5.31 -6.08 -0.43
CA VAL A 100 -4.04 -6.79 -0.16
C VAL A 100 -4.29 -8.15 0.50
#